data_AF-A0A1F4N3K1-F1
#
_entry.id   AF-A0A1F4N3K1-F1
#
_cell.length_a   1.000
_cell.length_b   1.000
_cell.length_c   1.000
_cell.angle_alpha   90.00
_cell.angle_beta   90.00
_cell.angle_gamma   90.00
#
_symmetry.space_group_name_H-M   'P 1'
#
loop_
_entity.id
_entity.type
_entity.pdbx_description
1 polymer ?
#
loop_
_entity_poly.entity_id
_entity_poly.type
_entity_poly.pdbx_seq_one_letter_code
_entity_poly.pdbx_strand_id
1 'polypeptide(L)'
;MILLISLFNRKSQADENCQRRVEIGPYRICLNSRGRIPVILQRIKQKKSEVFDLVYMDLEAIKMSLRTREVYVYRRSKKMVEKLYSQPEQGYLIQSIKIAKNGRSFLMTVHSENFGSENQSFNRELEWERL
;
A
#
# COMPACT_ATOMS: atom_id res chain seq x y z
N MET A 1 16.48 25.93 -40.36
CA MET A 1 17.40 26.24 -39.24
C MET A 1 16.72 27.32 -38.41
N ILE A 2 16.35 27.20 -37.13
CA ILE A 2 16.64 26.24 -36.05
C ILE A 2 15.36 26.16 -35.18
N LEU A 3 14.97 24.95 -34.79
CA LEU A 3 14.06 24.70 -33.67
C LEU A 3 14.78 25.09 -32.36
N LEU A 4 14.14 25.85 -31.48
CA LEU A 4 14.54 25.92 -30.08
C LEU A 4 13.36 25.63 -29.15
N ILE A 5 13.32 24.35 -28.82
CA ILE A 5 12.55 23.68 -27.79
C ILE A 5 12.86 24.31 -26.42
N SER A 6 11.86 24.84 -25.71
CA SER A 6 11.95 25.06 -24.26
C SER A 6 11.06 24.05 -23.51
N LEU A 7 11.38 22.77 -23.65
CA LEU A 7 10.81 21.68 -22.84
C LEU A 7 11.68 21.45 -21.60
N PHE A 8 11.78 22.43 -20.71
CA PHE A 8 12.37 22.25 -19.39
C PHE A 8 11.45 22.79 -18.30
N ASN A 9 10.32 22.10 -18.13
CA ASN A 9 9.66 22.05 -16.82
C ASN A 9 8.77 20.81 -16.69
N ARG A 10 9.31 19.63 -16.98
CA ARG A 10 8.80 18.40 -16.34
C ARG A 10 9.40 18.32 -14.93
N LYS A 11 8.95 19.21 -14.02
CA LYS A 11 8.86 18.78 -12.62
C LYS A 11 7.95 17.56 -12.66
N SER A 12 8.54 16.40 -12.43
CA SER A 12 7.80 15.14 -12.36
C SER A 12 6.62 15.38 -11.41
N GLN A 13 5.37 15.28 -11.91
CA GLN A 13 4.14 15.33 -11.10
C GLN A 13 4.21 14.45 -9.85
N ALA A 14 5.13 13.48 -9.85
CA ALA A 14 5.45 12.70 -8.69
C ALA A 14 5.83 13.58 -7.47
N ASP A 15 6.59 14.67 -7.60
CA ASP A 15 7.11 15.41 -6.43
C ASP A 15 6.06 16.21 -5.64
N GLU A 16 4.90 16.54 -6.20
CA GLU A 16 3.90 17.40 -5.52
C GLU A 16 3.16 16.71 -4.37
N ASN A 17 3.08 15.38 -4.37
CA ASN A 17 2.31 14.64 -3.35
C ASN A 17 3.16 14.13 -2.16
N CYS A 18 4.46 14.41 -2.14
CA CYS A 18 5.33 14.02 -1.06
C CYS A 18 5.46 15.12 0.00
N GLN A 19 4.63 15.06 1.04
CA GLN A 19 4.67 16.11 2.08
C GLN A 19 5.63 15.79 3.21
N ARG A 20 5.78 14.51 3.60
CA ARG A 20 6.66 14.12 4.71
C ARG A 20 7.48 12.89 4.34
N ARG A 21 8.81 13.03 4.38
CA ARG A 21 9.74 11.90 4.26
C ARG A 21 10.06 11.35 5.65
N VAL A 22 10.07 10.03 5.76
CA VAL A 22 10.41 9.32 7.01
C VAL A 22 11.38 8.19 6.69
N GLU A 23 12.33 7.95 7.59
CA GLU A 23 13.28 6.84 7.49
C GLU A 23 12.77 5.62 8.27
N ILE A 24 12.83 4.46 7.65
CA ILE A 24 12.48 3.16 8.22
C ILE A 24 13.63 2.20 7.90
N GLY A 25 14.52 2.01 8.88
CA GLY A 25 15.80 1.34 8.65
C GLY A 25 16.61 2.10 7.58
N PRO A 26 17.16 1.42 6.56
CA PRO A 26 17.90 2.08 5.49
C PRO A 26 16.99 2.74 4.43
N TYR A 27 15.68 2.60 4.54
CA TYR A 27 14.74 3.01 3.49
C TYR A 27 14.10 4.36 3.80
N ARG A 28 13.95 5.18 2.75
CA ARG A 28 13.20 6.44 2.80
C ARG A 28 11.81 6.22 2.21
N ILE A 29 10.79 6.52 3.00
CA ILE A 29 9.40 6.46 2.59
C ILE A 29 8.79 7.86 2.57
N CYS A 30 7.75 8.00 1.77
CA CYS A 30 7.07 9.26 1.55
C CYS A 30 5.60 9.13 1.95
N LEU A 31 5.23 9.86 3.00
CA LEU A 31 3.85 9.98 3.44
C LEU A 31 3.16 11.13 2.70
N ASN A 32 1.90 10.92 2.34
CA ASN A 32 1.07 11.95 1.73
C ASN A 32 0.72 13.07 2.74
N SER A 33 -0.09 14.04 2.29
CA SER A 33 -0.50 15.18 3.11
C SER A 33 -1.28 14.85 4.38
N ARG A 34 -1.82 13.63 4.47
CA ARG A 34 -2.53 13.13 5.64
C ARG A 34 -1.66 12.25 6.52
N GLY A 35 -0.35 12.21 6.27
CA GLY A 35 0.61 11.39 7.01
C GLY A 35 0.47 9.90 6.73
N ARG A 36 -0.03 9.51 5.55
CA ARG A 36 -0.35 8.11 5.21
C ARG A 36 0.35 7.64 3.95
N ILE A 37 0.53 6.34 3.83
CA ILE A 37 1.03 5.66 2.63
C ILE A 37 0.02 4.59 2.18
N PRO A 38 -0.32 4.49 0.88
CA PRO A 38 -1.10 3.38 0.36
C PRO A 38 -0.29 2.08 0.42
N VAL A 39 -0.97 1.00 0.78
CA VAL A 39 -0.41 -0.35 0.89
C VAL A 39 -1.30 -1.30 0.12
N ILE A 40 -0.72 -1.94 -0.88
CA ILE A 40 -1.36 -3.00 -1.66
C ILE A 40 -1.15 -4.32 -0.93
N LEU A 41 -2.24 -5.00 -0.60
CA LEU A 41 -2.20 -6.31 0.04
C LEU A 41 -2.34 -7.41 -1.01
N GLN A 42 -1.33 -8.28 -1.03
CA GLN A 42 -1.22 -9.39 -1.96
C GLN A 42 -1.13 -10.70 -1.17
N ARG A 43 -1.79 -11.73 -1.66
CA ARG A 43 -1.61 -13.12 -1.20
C ARG A 43 -0.99 -13.98 -2.29
N ILE A 44 -0.35 -15.07 -1.87
CA ILE A 44 0.09 -16.13 -2.78
C ILE A 44 -0.84 -17.32 -2.59
N LYS A 45 -1.62 -17.65 -3.62
CA LYS A 45 -2.47 -18.83 -3.67
C LYS A 45 -1.83 -19.84 -4.63
N GLN A 46 -1.27 -20.92 -4.08
CA GLN A 46 -0.53 -21.93 -4.83
C GLN A 46 0.60 -21.30 -5.68
N LYS A 47 0.36 -21.10 -6.98
CA LYS A 47 1.31 -20.53 -7.95
C LYS A 47 0.90 -19.13 -8.46
N LYS A 48 -0.24 -18.59 -8.01
CA LYS A 48 -0.74 -17.27 -8.44
C LYS A 48 -0.69 -16.27 -7.30
N SER A 49 -0.23 -15.07 -7.63
CA SER A 49 -0.34 -13.89 -6.78
C SER A 49 -1.67 -13.22 -7.03
N GLU A 50 -2.36 -12.81 -5.97
CA GLU A 50 -3.63 -12.10 -6.08
C GLU A 50 -3.62 -10.89 -5.14
N VAL A 51 -3.92 -9.72 -5.69
CA VAL A 51 -4.18 -8.51 -4.91
C VAL A 51 -5.62 -8.56 -4.44
N PHE A 52 -5.84 -8.40 -3.13
CA PHE A 52 -7.20 -8.51 -2.56
C PHE A 52 -7.67 -7.23 -1.86
N ASP A 53 -6.75 -6.34 -1.46
CA ASP A 53 -7.13 -5.10 -0.79
C ASP A 53 -6.11 -3.96 -1.01
N LEU A 54 -6.60 -2.73 -0.83
CA LEU A 54 -5.81 -1.49 -0.83
C LEU A 54 -6.13 -0.73 0.45
N VAL A 55 -5.14 -0.64 1.32
CA VAL A 55 -5.27 0.00 2.64
C VAL A 55 -4.34 1.19 2.77
N TYR A 56 -4.50 1.97 3.84
CA TYR A 56 -3.60 3.05 4.18
C TYR A 56 -2.99 2.81 5.55
N MET A 57 -1.69 3.06 5.66
CA MET A 57 -0.96 3.03 6.93
C MET A 57 -0.41 4.42 7.22
N ASP A 58 -0.48 4.84 8.47
CA ASP A 58 0.30 5.97 8.97
C ASP A 58 1.61 5.46 9.61
N LEU A 59 2.43 6.36 10.12
CA LEU A 59 3.74 5.99 10.67
C LEU A 59 3.62 4.99 11.84
N GLU A 60 2.58 5.10 12.66
CA GLU A 60 2.36 4.20 13.79
C GLU A 60 1.98 2.80 13.31
N ALA A 61 1.00 2.69 12.40
CA ALA A 61 0.61 1.42 11.80
C ALA A 61 1.81 0.69 11.14
N ILE A 62 2.66 1.44 10.42
CA ILE A 62 3.86 0.86 9.80
C ILE A 62 4.81 0.30 10.87
N LYS A 63 5.09 1.06 11.93
CA LYS A 63 5.97 0.63 13.02
C LYS A 63 5.43 -0.62 13.72
N MET A 64 4.13 -0.64 14.02
CA MET A 64 3.47 -1.81 14.62
C MET A 64 3.59 -3.02 13.71
N SER A 65 3.29 -2.87 12.42
CA SER A 65 3.38 -3.95 11.45
C SER A 65 4.77 -4.55 11.31
N LEU A 66 5.80 -3.71 11.28
CA LEU A 66 7.19 -4.18 11.23
C LEU A 66 7.59 -4.92 12.51
N ARG A 67 7.10 -4.47 13.67
CA ARG A 67 7.43 -5.05 14.97
C ARG A 67 6.76 -6.42 15.18
N THR A 68 5.47 -6.54 14.87
CA THR A 68 4.70 -7.76 15.15
C THR A 68 4.67 -8.74 13.98
N ARG A 69 5.06 -8.30 12.78
CA ARG A 69 4.85 -9.00 11.51
C ARG A 69 3.38 -9.25 11.18
N GLU A 70 2.50 -8.38 11.66
CA GLU A 70 1.05 -8.42 11.38
C GLU A 70 0.61 -7.15 10.67
N VAL A 71 -0.47 -7.20 9.89
CA VAL A 71 -0.97 -6.01 9.19
C VAL A 71 -1.76 -5.12 10.14
N TYR A 72 -1.32 -3.87 10.30
CA TYR A 72 -2.02 -2.80 11.00
C TYR A 72 -2.36 -1.70 10.00
N VAL A 73 -3.58 -1.17 10.07
CA VAL A 73 -4.08 -0.16 9.14
C VAL A 73 -4.61 1.04 9.88
N TYR A 74 -4.54 2.21 9.25
CA TYR A 74 -5.18 3.41 9.77
C TYR A 74 -6.61 3.50 9.24
N ARG A 75 -7.62 3.33 10.12
CA ARG A 75 -9.02 3.53 9.74
C ARG A 75 -9.41 4.99 9.87
N ARG A 76 -9.66 5.61 8.72
CA ARG A 76 -10.11 7.01 8.65
C ARG A 76 -11.42 7.25 9.41
N SER A 77 -12.36 6.32 9.38
CA SER A 77 -13.66 6.43 10.05
C SER A 77 -13.52 6.49 11.57
N LYS A 78 -12.59 5.72 12.13
CA LYS A 78 -12.35 5.63 13.59
C LYS A 78 -11.20 6.52 14.08
N LYS A 79 -10.46 7.14 13.15
CA LYS A 79 -9.24 7.94 13.40
C LYS A 79 -8.18 7.20 14.24
N MET A 80 -8.08 5.89 14.08
CA MET A 80 -7.17 5.06 14.87
C MET A 80 -6.50 3.98 14.03
N VAL A 81 -5.38 3.49 14.55
CA VAL A 81 -4.71 2.29 14.05
C VAL A 81 -5.45 1.06 14.58
N GLU A 82 -5.72 0.10 13.70
CA GLU A 82 -6.29 -1.20 14.09
C GLU A 82 -5.57 -2.33 13.35
N LYS A 83 -5.53 -3.50 14.00
CA LYS A 83 -5.08 -4.74 13.36
C LYS A 83 -6.08 -5.15 12.29
N LEU A 84 -5.58 -5.55 11.12
CA LEU A 84 -6.40 -6.08 10.04
C LEU A 84 -6.56 -7.59 10.24
N TYR A 85 -7.82 -8.01 10.32
CA TYR A 85 -8.19 -9.40 10.61
C TYR A 85 -8.68 -10.10 9.33
N SER A 86 -8.26 -11.36 9.13
CA SER A 86 -8.82 -12.24 8.11
C SER A 86 -10.09 -12.94 8.61
N GLN A 87 -10.15 -13.21 9.92
CA GLN A 87 -11.28 -13.78 10.67
C GLN A 87 -11.29 -13.14 12.07
N PRO A 88 -12.39 -13.24 12.85
CA PRO A 88 -12.37 -12.83 14.25
C PRO A 88 -11.13 -13.42 14.94
N GLU A 89 -10.34 -12.55 15.57
CA GLU A 89 -9.10 -12.89 16.29
C GLU A 89 -7.89 -13.32 15.45
N GLN A 90 -8.03 -13.64 14.15
CA GLN A 90 -6.91 -14.02 13.30
C GLN A 90 -6.47 -12.89 12.34
N GLY A 91 -5.23 -12.42 12.49
CA GLY A 91 -4.64 -11.36 11.69
C GLY A 91 -3.95 -11.83 10.40
N TYR A 92 -3.67 -10.91 9.49
CA TYR A 92 -2.79 -11.19 8.34
C TYR A 92 -1.32 -11.15 8.76
N LEU A 93 -0.58 -12.24 8.51
CA LEU A 93 0.85 -12.33 8.76
C LEU A 93 1.64 -11.83 7.56
N ILE A 94 2.58 -10.91 7.80
CA ILE A 94 3.41 -10.31 6.75
C ILE A 94 4.56 -11.26 6.41
N GLN A 95 4.60 -11.72 5.17
CA GLN A 95 5.73 -12.49 4.63
C GLN A 95 6.81 -11.59 4.06
N SER A 96 6.42 -10.56 3.31
CA SER A 96 7.37 -9.60 2.74
C SER A 96 6.72 -8.23 2.54
N ILE A 97 7.57 -7.21 2.56
CA ILE A 97 7.20 -5.83 2.26
C ILE A 97 8.15 -5.33 1.18
N LYS A 98 7.61 -4.92 0.03
CA LYS A 98 8.36 -4.22 -1.01
C LYS A 98 7.94 -2.77 -1.03
N ILE A 99 8.93 -1.89 -1.14
CA ILE A 99 8.72 -0.44 -1.24
C ILE A 99 8.81 -0.06 -2.71
N ALA A 100 7.83 0.68 -3.23
CA ALA A 100 7.90 1.21 -4.58
C ALA A 100 9.15 2.10 -4.73
N LYS A 101 9.75 2.15 -5.94
CA LYS A 101 10.98 2.92 -6.19
C LYS A 101 10.89 4.39 -5.77
N ASN A 102 9.69 4.98 -5.81
CA ASN A 102 9.42 6.36 -5.41
C ASN A 102 9.17 6.52 -3.89
N GLY A 103 9.17 5.44 -3.11
CA GLY A 103 8.90 5.43 -1.67
C GLY A 103 7.45 5.73 -1.28
N ARG A 104 6.50 5.75 -2.22
CA ARG A 104 5.12 6.25 -2.00
C ARG A 104 4.06 5.18 -1.87
N SER A 105 4.42 3.91 -1.99
CA SER A 105 3.52 2.81 -1.74
C SER A 105 4.29 1.59 -1.27
N PHE A 106 3.58 0.72 -0.57
CA PHE A 106 4.05 -0.60 -0.24
C PHE A 106 3.27 -1.66 -1.01
N LEU A 107 3.95 -2.74 -1.33
CA LEU A 107 3.35 -4.02 -1.69
C LEU A 107 3.67 -4.98 -0.55
N MET A 108 2.64 -5.41 0.18
CA MET A 108 2.78 -6.39 1.27
C MET A 108 2.25 -7.73 0.81
N THR A 109 3.12 -8.74 0.83
CA THR A 109 2.70 -10.13 0.66
C THR A 109 2.37 -10.71 2.03
N VAL A 110 1.16 -11.23 2.17
CA VAL A 110 0.63 -11.74 3.44
C VAL A 110 0.21 -13.20 3.33
N HIS A 111 0.25 -13.88 4.47
CA HIS A 111 -0.30 -15.20 4.69
C HIS A 111 -1.50 -15.12 5.64
N SER A 112 -2.51 -15.92 5.37
CA SER A 112 -3.65 -16.17 6.26
C SER A 112 -4.03 -17.64 6.10
N GLU A 113 -4.24 -18.33 7.22
CA GLU A 113 -4.52 -19.77 7.25
C GLU A 113 -5.92 -20.09 6.71
N ASN A 114 -6.88 -19.16 6.89
CA ASN A 114 -8.27 -19.34 6.44
C ASN A 114 -8.78 -18.08 5.73
N PHE A 115 -8.81 -18.11 4.39
CA PHE A 115 -9.39 -17.05 3.59
C PHE A 115 -10.88 -17.29 3.36
N GLY A 116 -11.74 -16.49 4.01
CA GLY A 116 -13.11 -16.28 3.55
C GLY A 116 -13.12 -15.46 2.27
N SER A 117 -14.06 -15.74 1.35
CA SER A 117 -14.27 -14.96 0.12
C SER A 117 -14.83 -13.55 0.38
N GLU A 118 -15.25 -13.24 1.61
CA GLU A 118 -16.03 -12.04 1.95
C GLU A 118 -15.20 -10.75 2.08
N ASN A 119 -13.87 -10.83 2.18
CA ASN A 119 -13.02 -9.67 2.49
C ASN A 119 -12.18 -9.15 1.29
N GLN A 120 -12.69 -9.25 0.06
CA GLN A 120 -12.03 -8.72 -1.13
C GLN A 120 -12.59 -7.35 -1.52
N SER A 121 -11.73 -6.33 -1.53
CA SER A 121 -12.10 -4.97 -2.00
C SER A 121 -12.20 -4.89 -3.53
N PHE A 122 -11.54 -5.80 -4.25
CA PHE A 122 -11.57 -5.87 -5.72
C PHE A 122 -12.50 -7.01 -6.16
N ASN A 123 -13.71 -6.69 -6.60
CA ASN A 123 -14.74 -7.68 -6.96
C ASN A 123 -15.41 -7.41 -8.32
N ARG A 124 -14.91 -6.44 -9.08
CA ARG A 124 -15.41 -6.08 -10.42
C ARG A 124 -14.24 -5.92 -11.38
N GLU A 125 -14.43 -6.41 -12.60
CA GLU A 125 -13.50 -6.24 -13.71
C GLU A 125 -14.21 -5.43 -14.81
N LEU A 126 -13.47 -4.55 -15.48
CA LEU A 126 -13.99 -3.78 -16.61
C LEU A 126 -13.72 -4.56 -17.90
N GLU A 127 -14.75 -4.81 -18.69
CA GLU A 127 -14.64 -5.45 -20.01
C GLU A 127 -14.40 -4.39 -21.10
N TRP A 128 -13.49 -4.70 -22.02
CA TRP A 128 -13.05 -3.77 -23.07
C TRP A 128 -14.14 -3.48 -24.13
N GLU A 129 -15.16 -4.31 -24.26
CA GLU A 129 -16.14 -4.25 -25.37
C GLU A 129 -17.20 -3.14 -25.23
N ARG A 130 -17.04 -2.19 -24.31
CA ARG A 130 -18.00 -1.09 -24.05
C ARG A 130 -17.36 0.29 -23.87
N LEU A 131 -16.28 0.59 -24.58
CA LEU A 131 -15.69 1.93 -24.69
C LEU A 131 -15.72 2.46 -26.13
#